data_AF-A0AA86QGZ5-F1
#
_entry.id   AF-A0AA86QGZ5-F1
#
_cell.length_a   1.000
_cell.length_b   1.000
_cell.length_c   1.000
_cell.angle_alpha   90.00
_cell.angle_beta   90.00
_cell.angle_gamma   90.00
#
_symmetry.space_group_name_H-M   'P 1'
#
loop_
_entity.id
_entity.type
_entity.pdbx_description
1 polymer ?
#
loop_
_entity_poly.entity_id
_entity_poly.type
_entity_poly.pdbx_seq_one_letter_code
_entity_poly.pdbx_strand_id
1 'polypeptide(L)'
;MQSQILNTVNASAVVADRCRRKWTLAEQRLFQNLYRQYRKDFKLYVPHFHGRTEGQIKSFYQNAVRNNKLMQNSKRELQYVDNTSARSLQIHKRKWTPEEQMQFTRLYKQYKKDFKQYVPYFNGRTEGQIKSFYQNVVHNNKVQRNSYEQKCDNEQRDHSQLDVGLPLIVFDAIDFQLM
;
A
#
# COMPACT_ATOMS: atom_id res chain seq x y z
N MET A 1 13.74 -63.45 -42.77
CA MET A 1 13.98 -62.01 -43.04
C MET A 1 12.64 -61.25 -43.09
N GLN A 2 11.90 -61.13 -41.98
CA GLN A 2 10.61 -60.41 -41.95
C GLN A 2 10.33 -59.78 -40.57
N SER A 3 11.26 -58.96 -40.04
CA SER A 3 11.12 -58.44 -38.67
C SER A 3 11.61 -57.00 -38.48
N GLN A 4 11.32 -56.09 -39.42
CA GLN A 4 11.68 -54.66 -39.29
C GLN A 4 10.58 -53.61 -39.55
N ILE A 5 9.29 -53.98 -39.68
CA ILE A 5 8.27 -53.01 -40.16
C ILE A 5 7.30 -52.48 -39.07
N LEU A 6 7.30 -52.99 -37.83
CA LEU A 6 6.25 -52.65 -36.85
C LEU A 6 6.54 -51.47 -35.88
N ASN A 7 7.67 -50.77 -35.96
CA ASN A 7 8.02 -49.73 -34.96
C ASN A 7 7.72 -48.28 -35.36
N THR A 8 7.23 -48.01 -36.57
CA THR A 8 7.14 -46.63 -37.08
C THR A 8 5.80 -45.93 -36.80
N VAL A 9 4.75 -46.67 -36.41
CA VAL A 9 3.38 -46.10 -36.37
C VAL A 9 3.04 -45.40 -35.04
N ASN A 10 3.77 -45.65 -33.96
CA ASN A 10 3.48 -45.04 -32.65
C ASN A 10 4.24 -43.72 -32.37
N ALA A 11 5.20 -43.32 -33.21
CA ALA A 11 5.94 -42.07 -32.98
C ALA A 11 5.11 -40.80 -33.29
N SER A 12 4.21 -40.85 -34.28
CA SER A 12 3.44 -39.68 -34.73
C SER A 12 2.31 -39.27 -33.77
N ALA A 13 1.64 -40.23 -33.13
CA ALA A 13 0.55 -39.93 -32.20
C ALA A 13 1.04 -39.29 -30.89
N VAL A 14 2.22 -39.69 -30.40
CA VAL A 14 2.80 -39.13 -29.16
C VAL A 14 3.37 -37.71 -29.37
N VAL A 15 3.58 -37.27 -30.62
CA VAL A 15 4.04 -35.90 -30.92
C VAL A 15 2.86 -34.90 -30.92
N ALA A 16 1.67 -35.32 -31.35
CA ALA A 16 0.50 -34.43 -31.47
C ALA A 16 -0.04 -33.94 -30.11
N ASP A 17 0.02 -34.77 -29.06
CA ASP A 17 -0.49 -34.41 -27.73
C ASP A 17 0.43 -33.41 -26.97
N ARG A 18 1.68 -33.20 -27.45
CA ARG A 18 2.65 -32.32 -26.79
C ARG A 18 2.39 -30.82 -27.01
N CYS A 19 1.53 -30.47 -27.96
CA CYS A 19 1.31 -29.06 -28.34
C CYS A 19 0.25 -28.33 -27.51
N ARG A 20 -0.55 -29.03 -26.68
CA ARG A 20 -1.63 -28.40 -25.89
C ARG A 20 -1.44 -28.48 -24.37
N ARG A 21 -0.29 -28.94 -23.89
CA ARG A 21 -0.05 -29.05 -22.45
C ARG A 21 0.09 -27.67 -21.80
N LYS A 22 -0.83 -27.33 -20.90
CA LYS A 22 -0.76 -26.12 -20.05
C LYS A 22 0.53 -26.13 -19.22
N TRP A 23 1.12 -24.96 -18.98
CA TRP A 23 2.31 -24.81 -18.14
C TRP A 23 1.96 -25.03 -16.67
N THR A 24 2.52 -26.08 -16.08
CA THR A 24 2.34 -26.41 -14.65
C THR A 24 3.08 -25.42 -13.76
N LEU A 25 2.68 -25.31 -12.48
CA LEU A 25 3.34 -24.41 -11.53
C LEU A 25 4.83 -24.77 -11.32
N ALA A 26 5.16 -26.06 -11.33
CA ALA A 26 6.54 -26.54 -11.23
C ALA A 26 7.39 -26.09 -12.43
N GLU A 27 6.88 -26.25 -13.66
CA GLU A 27 7.55 -25.75 -14.88
C GLU A 27 7.72 -24.22 -14.84
N GLN A 28 6.71 -23.48 -14.37
CA GLN A 28 6.79 -22.02 -14.25
C GLN A 28 7.87 -21.57 -13.26
N ARG A 29 7.98 -22.23 -12.10
CA ARG A 29 9.05 -21.96 -11.12
C ARG A 29 10.43 -22.31 -11.68
N LEU A 30 10.56 -23.47 -12.32
CA LEU A 30 11.80 -23.88 -12.96
C LEU A 30 12.22 -22.85 -14.02
N PHE A 31 11.27 -22.37 -14.84
CA PHE A 31 11.53 -21.33 -15.83
C PHE A 31 12.07 -20.04 -15.19
N GLN A 32 11.48 -19.60 -14.07
CA GLN A 32 11.94 -18.40 -13.36
C GLN A 32 13.36 -18.54 -12.82
N ASN A 33 13.71 -19.72 -12.29
CA ASN A 33 15.06 -20.00 -11.79
C ASN A 33 16.09 -19.96 -12.93
N LEU A 34 15.80 -20.66 -14.04
CA LEU A 34 16.66 -20.65 -15.23
C LEU A 34 16.78 -19.24 -15.83
N TYR A 35 15.72 -18.43 -15.78
CA TYR A 35 15.75 -17.04 -16.23
C TYR A 35 16.62 -16.12 -15.38
N ARG A 36 16.69 -16.36 -14.07
CA ARG A 36 17.64 -15.64 -13.20
C ARG A 36 19.09 -15.98 -13.56
N GLN A 37 19.37 -17.24 -13.87
CA GLN A 37 20.72 -17.73 -14.15
C GLN A 37 21.20 -17.42 -15.57
N TYR A 38 20.40 -17.76 -16.59
CA TYR A 38 20.79 -17.76 -18.00
C TYR A 38 20.14 -16.66 -18.83
N ARG A 39 19.34 -15.78 -18.22
CA ARG A 39 18.67 -14.66 -18.92
C ARG A 39 17.88 -15.11 -20.15
N LYS A 40 18.13 -14.58 -21.35
CA LYS A 40 17.33 -14.85 -22.56
C LYS A 40 17.90 -15.99 -23.42
N ASP A 41 18.82 -16.78 -22.90
CA ASP A 41 19.47 -17.87 -23.65
C ASP A 41 18.64 -19.16 -23.63
N PHE A 42 17.50 -19.15 -24.32
CA PHE A 42 16.50 -20.23 -24.30
C PHE A 42 17.02 -21.60 -24.75
N LYS A 43 18.11 -21.65 -25.52
CA LYS A 43 18.77 -22.91 -25.91
C LYS A 43 19.24 -23.70 -24.69
N LEU A 44 19.68 -23.01 -23.64
CA LEU A 44 20.13 -23.63 -22.38
C LEU A 44 18.97 -24.20 -21.54
N TYR A 45 17.72 -23.88 -21.88
CA TYR A 45 16.55 -24.29 -21.10
C TYR A 45 16.04 -25.65 -21.55
N VAL A 46 16.21 -25.97 -22.84
CA VAL A 46 15.65 -27.18 -23.46
C VAL A 46 16.01 -28.46 -22.70
N PRO A 47 17.25 -28.68 -22.22
CA PRO A 47 17.59 -29.87 -21.44
C PRO A 47 16.82 -30.01 -20.12
N HIS A 48 16.30 -28.90 -19.56
CA HIS A 48 15.58 -28.89 -18.29
C HIS A 48 14.06 -29.10 -18.45
N PHE A 49 13.52 -28.96 -19.66
CA PHE A 49 12.08 -29.10 -19.92
C PHE A 49 11.78 -30.32 -20.79
N HIS A 50 11.47 -31.44 -20.15
CA HIS A 50 11.11 -32.68 -20.82
C HIS A 50 9.89 -32.50 -21.73
N GLY A 51 10.11 -32.66 -23.04
CA GLY A 51 9.06 -32.56 -24.05
C GLY A 51 8.64 -31.14 -24.42
N ARG A 52 9.39 -30.11 -24.00
CA ARG A 52 9.20 -28.74 -24.50
C ARG A 52 10.27 -28.38 -25.51
N THR A 53 9.86 -27.73 -26.59
CA THR A 53 10.78 -27.18 -27.58
C THR A 53 11.19 -25.75 -27.22
N GLU A 54 12.32 -25.27 -27.73
CA GLU A 54 12.77 -23.89 -27.56
C GLU A 54 11.68 -22.87 -27.98
N GLY A 55 10.95 -23.17 -29.06
CA GLY A 55 9.85 -22.32 -29.53
C GLY A 55 8.70 -22.21 -28.53
N GLN A 56 8.35 -23.30 -27.84
CA GLN A 56 7.32 -23.28 -26.79
C GLN A 56 7.77 -22.47 -25.57
N ILE A 57 9.05 -22.58 -25.20
CA ILE A 57 9.65 -21.80 -24.10
C ILE A 57 9.64 -20.30 -24.44
N LYS A 58 10.00 -19.92 -25.67
CA LYS A 58 9.94 -18.53 -26.15
C LYS A 58 8.51 -17.99 -26.16
N SER A 59 7.56 -18.77 -26.66
CA SER A 59 6.13 -18.39 -26.67
C SER A 59 5.60 -18.19 -25.25
N PHE A 60 5.98 -19.06 -24.32
CA PHE A 60 5.65 -18.91 -22.90
C PHE A 60 6.22 -17.62 -22.31
N TYR A 61 7.50 -17.31 -22.58
CA TYR A 61 8.12 -16.06 -22.14
C TYR A 61 7.37 -14.83 -22.66
N GLN A 62 7.09 -14.78 -23.96
CA GLN A 62 6.37 -13.66 -24.58
C GLN A 62 4.98 -13.47 -23.96
N ASN A 63 4.24 -14.56 -23.75
CA ASN A 63 2.93 -14.52 -23.10
C ASN A 63 3.03 -14.11 -21.63
N ALA A 64 4.06 -14.56 -20.90
CA ALA A 64 4.26 -14.21 -19.50
C ALA A 64 4.65 -12.73 -19.32
N VAL A 65 5.43 -12.17 -20.25
CA VAL A 65 5.77 -10.74 -20.30
C VAL A 65 4.55 -9.89 -20.64
N ARG A 66 3.80 -10.25 -21.70
CA ARG A 66 2.58 -9.54 -22.10
C ARG A 66 1.56 -9.47 -20.97
N ASN A 67 1.40 -10.56 -20.23
CA ASN A 67 0.45 -10.64 -19.11
C ASN A 67 1.03 -10.12 -17.78
N ASN A 68 2.26 -9.58 -17.76
CA ASN A 68 2.97 -9.10 -16.56
C ASN A 68 3.10 -10.15 -15.43
N LYS A 69 2.85 -11.43 -15.73
CA LYS A 69 2.84 -12.53 -14.74
C LYS A 69 4.25 -12.92 -14.29
N LEU A 70 5.24 -12.78 -15.18
CA LEU A 70 6.62 -13.17 -14.89
C LEU A 70 7.27 -12.26 -13.84
N MET A 71 6.92 -10.97 -13.82
CA MET A 71 7.54 -9.97 -12.95
C MET A 71 6.83 -9.85 -11.60
N GLN A 72 5.51 -10.07 -11.54
CA GLN A 72 4.76 -9.95 -10.29
C GLN A 72 5.10 -11.03 -9.25
N ASN A 73 5.46 -12.25 -9.69
CA ASN A 73 5.81 -13.33 -8.76
C ASN A 73 7.17 -13.11 -8.09
N SER A 74 8.13 -12.46 -8.75
CA SER A 74 9.41 -12.10 -8.11
C SER A 74 9.24 -11.14 -6.93
N LYS A 75 8.30 -10.19 -7.04
CA LYS A 75 7.95 -9.26 -5.96
C LYS A 75 7.16 -9.94 -4.84
N ARG A 76 6.35 -10.96 -5.13
CA ARG A 76 5.57 -11.71 -4.14
C ARG A 76 6.38 -12.82 -3.43
N GLU A 77 7.33 -13.47 -4.10
CA GLU A 77 8.18 -14.49 -3.46
C GLU A 77 9.20 -13.88 -2.49
N LEU A 78 9.69 -12.66 -2.76
CA LEU A 78 10.45 -11.88 -1.77
C LEU A 78 9.61 -11.47 -0.55
N GLN A 79 8.28 -11.57 -0.64
CA GLN A 79 7.37 -11.24 0.45
C GLN A 79 7.12 -12.44 1.40
N TYR A 80 7.56 -13.65 1.04
CA TYR A 80 7.24 -14.87 1.81
C TYR A 80 8.35 -15.33 2.76
N VAL A 81 9.53 -14.70 2.72
CA VAL A 81 10.62 -14.99 3.68
C VAL A 81 10.53 -14.11 4.94
N ASP A 82 9.58 -13.17 5.00
CA ASP A 82 9.44 -12.21 6.10
C ASP A 82 8.03 -12.24 6.71
N ASN A 83 7.66 -13.37 7.32
CA ASN A 83 6.46 -13.43 8.18
C ASN A 83 6.58 -12.51 9.41
N THR A 84 7.76 -11.99 9.71
CA THR A 84 7.99 -10.89 10.68
C THR A 84 7.51 -9.53 10.13
N SER A 85 7.52 -9.32 8.80
CA SER A 85 7.08 -8.07 8.16
C SER A 85 5.57 -7.95 7.99
N ALA A 86 4.81 -9.04 7.97
CA ALA A 86 3.34 -8.97 7.83
C ALA A 86 2.68 -8.26 9.04
N ARG A 87 3.24 -8.44 10.24
CA ARG A 87 2.84 -7.68 11.44
C ARG A 87 3.22 -6.20 11.32
N SER A 88 4.38 -5.89 10.73
CA SER A 88 4.80 -4.51 10.44
C SER A 88 3.92 -3.81 9.42
N LEU A 89 3.34 -4.51 8.45
CA LEU A 89 2.48 -3.89 7.44
C LEU A 89 1.08 -3.52 7.97
N GLN A 90 0.57 -4.26 8.97
CA GLN A 90 -0.69 -3.90 9.63
C GLN A 90 -0.57 -2.62 10.48
N ILE A 91 0.63 -2.30 10.95
CA ILE A 91 0.90 -1.07 11.72
C ILE A 91 0.61 0.19 10.89
N HIS A 92 0.75 0.13 9.57
CA HIS A 92 0.62 1.32 8.71
C HIS A 92 -0.81 1.83 8.52
N LYS A 93 -1.85 1.07 8.88
CA LYS A 93 -3.26 1.46 8.66
C LYS A 93 -4.06 1.78 9.93
N ARG A 94 -3.44 1.72 11.11
CA ARG A 94 -4.15 1.99 12.36
C ARG A 94 -4.46 3.49 12.50
N LYS A 95 -5.74 3.83 12.69
CA LYS A 95 -6.21 5.20 13.02
C LYS A 95 -5.62 5.66 14.36
N TRP A 96 -5.42 6.96 14.53
CA TRP A 96 -4.94 7.55 15.79
C TRP A 96 -6.05 7.55 16.83
N THR A 97 -5.85 6.91 17.97
CA THR A 97 -6.85 6.88 19.05
C THR A 97 -6.84 8.20 19.83
N PRO A 98 -7.94 8.60 20.49
CA PRO A 98 -7.98 9.83 21.29
C PRO A 98 -6.89 9.91 22.35
N GLU A 99 -6.56 8.78 22.99
CA GLU A 99 -5.50 8.68 24.00
C GLU A 99 -4.14 8.98 23.38
N GLU A 100 -3.85 8.43 22.19
CA GLU A 100 -2.62 8.72 21.45
C GLU A 100 -2.52 10.22 21.10
N GLN A 101 -3.64 10.86 20.72
CA GLN A 101 -3.67 12.29 20.38
C GLN A 101 -3.43 13.19 21.59
N MET A 102 -4.00 12.84 22.75
CA MET A 102 -3.76 13.53 24.01
C MET A 102 -2.30 13.36 24.47
N GLN A 103 -1.77 12.13 24.39
CA GLN A 103 -0.37 11.83 24.70
C GLN A 103 0.57 12.65 23.80
N PHE A 104 0.27 12.74 22.50
CA PHE A 104 1.04 13.54 21.54
C PHE A 104 1.07 15.02 21.94
N THR A 105 -0.09 15.58 22.31
CA THR A 105 -0.20 16.98 22.73
C THR A 105 0.64 17.28 23.98
N ARG A 106 0.66 16.35 24.95
CA ARG A 106 1.49 16.47 26.15
C ARG A 106 2.98 16.46 25.82
N LEU A 107 3.42 15.49 25.02
CA LEU A 107 4.81 15.36 24.58
C LEU A 107 5.27 16.56 23.73
N TYR A 108 4.37 17.12 22.92
CA TYR A 108 4.64 18.32 22.12
C TYR A 108 4.89 19.57 22.95
N LYS A 109 4.18 19.73 24.07
CA LYS A 109 4.46 20.83 25.00
C LYS A 109 5.86 20.71 25.61
N GLN A 110 6.30 19.50 25.92
CA GLN A 110 7.58 19.20 26.58
C GLN A 110 8.78 19.20 25.64
N TYR A 111 8.73 18.42 24.55
CA TYR A 111 9.88 18.14 23.66
C TYR A 111 9.81 18.86 22.30
N LYS A 112 8.77 19.66 22.04
CA LYS A 112 8.59 20.39 20.77
C LYS A 112 8.70 19.48 19.54
N LYS A 113 9.59 19.73 18.59
CA LYS A 113 9.68 18.99 17.31
C LYS A 113 10.66 17.81 17.33
N ASP A 114 11.12 17.39 18.52
CA ASP A 114 12.07 16.28 18.66
C ASP A 114 11.38 14.91 18.63
N PHE A 115 10.84 14.54 17.47
CA PHE A 115 10.02 13.33 17.29
C PHE A 115 10.71 12.02 17.68
N LYS A 116 12.04 11.99 17.68
CA LYS A 116 12.82 10.83 18.13
C LYS A 116 12.53 10.48 19.61
N GLN A 117 12.27 11.50 20.43
CA GLN A 117 11.92 11.33 21.84
C GLN A 117 10.51 10.75 22.06
N TYR A 118 9.66 10.76 21.01
CA TYR A 118 8.27 10.33 21.13
C TYR A 118 8.13 8.82 20.96
N VAL A 119 9.01 8.21 20.17
CA VAL A 119 8.95 6.79 19.78
C VAL A 119 8.79 5.85 20.99
N PRO A 120 9.50 6.03 22.13
CA PRO A 120 9.32 5.16 23.30
C PRO A 120 7.93 5.23 23.93
N TYR A 121 7.17 6.32 23.71
CA TYR A 121 5.84 6.53 24.29
C TYR A 121 4.70 6.02 23.40
N PHE A 122 4.97 5.68 22.14
CA PHE A 122 3.97 5.19 21.19
C PHE A 122 4.30 3.78 20.74
N ASN A 123 3.79 2.79 21.47
CA ASN A 123 4.01 1.38 21.18
C ASN A 123 3.52 1.03 19.77
N GLY A 124 4.47 0.69 18.90
CA GLY A 124 4.19 0.31 17.51
C GLY A 124 3.95 1.49 16.58
N ARG A 125 4.32 2.73 16.93
CA ARG A 125 4.39 3.83 15.97
C ARG A 125 5.84 4.15 15.63
N THR A 126 6.12 4.35 14.35
CA THR A 126 7.44 4.83 13.92
C THR A 126 7.52 6.34 13.95
N GLU A 127 8.73 6.89 14.05
CA GLU A 127 8.97 8.34 14.00
C GLU A 127 8.31 9.00 12.77
N GLY A 128 8.37 8.33 11.61
CA GLY A 128 7.73 8.80 10.38
C GLY A 128 6.21 8.92 10.49
N GLN A 129 5.54 7.99 11.19
CA GLN A 129 4.10 8.07 11.43
C GLN A 129 3.74 9.23 12.36
N ILE A 130 4.57 9.48 13.38
CA ILE A 130 4.39 10.60 14.31
C ILE A 130 4.56 11.94 13.58
N LYS A 131 5.58 12.06 12.72
CA LYS A 131 5.79 13.22 11.84
C LYS A 131 4.60 13.45 10.90
N SER A 132 4.12 12.38 10.25
CA SER A 132 2.97 12.45 9.37
C SER A 132 1.71 12.89 10.11
N PHE A 133 1.49 12.38 11.32
CA PHE A 133 0.38 12.82 12.18
C PHE A 133 0.47 14.31 12.53
N TYR A 134 1.65 14.79 12.93
CA TYR A 134 1.87 16.21 13.20
C TYR A 134 1.53 17.09 11.97
N GLN A 135 2.01 16.70 10.79
CA GLN A 135 1.70 17.42 9.55
C GLN A 135 0.19 17.49 9.31
N ASN A 136 -0.54 16.38 9.48
CA ASN A 136 -1.99 16.35 9.31
C ASN A 136 -2.72 17.23 10.33
N VAL A 137 -2.34 17.18 11.61
CA VAL A 137 -2.95 18.01 12.66
C VAL A 137 -2.71 19.50 12.40
N VAL A 138 -1.49 19.87 12.02
CA VAL A 138 -1.15 21.28 11.71
C VAL A 138 -1.89 21.77 10.47
N HIS A 139 -1.95 20.97 9.41
CA HIS A 139 -2.69 21.36 8.20
C HIS A 139 -4.19 21.48 8.47
N ASN A 140 -4.78 20.52 9.18
CA ASN A 140 -6.21 20.57 9.50
C ASN A 140 -6.58 21.75 10.41
N ASN A 141 -5.71 22.09 11.38
CA ASN A 141 -5.94 23.26 12.24
C ASN A 141 -5.83 24.59 11.47
N LYS A 142 -4.98 24.68 10.44
CA LYS A 142 -4.92 25.87 9.57
C LYS A 142 -6.19 26.02 8.73
N VAL A 143 -6.70 24.91 8.17
CA VAL A 143 -7.93 24.92 7.38
C VAL A 143 -9.12 25.34 8.23
N GLN A 144 -9.20 24.84 9.47
CA GLN A 144 -10.22 25.28 10.40
C GLN A 144 -10.05 26.78 10.72
N ARG A 145 -8.84 27.28 11.02
CA ARG A 145 -8.59 28.72 11.27
C ARG A 145 -9.15 29.65 10.22
N ASN A 146 -8.91 29.32 8.96
CA ASN A 146 -9.39 30.14 7.86
C ASN A 146 -10.92 30.04 7.69
N SER A 147 -11.55 28.94 8.09
CA SER A 147 -13.00 28.73 7.93
C SER A 147 -13.85 29.55 8.90
N TYR A 148 -13.33 29.94 10.08
CA TYR A 148 -14.08 30.79 11.01
C TYR A 148 -13.81 32.27 10.78
N GLU A 149 -12.59 32.65 10.40
CA GLU A 149 -12.27 34.05 10.04
C GLU A 149 -13.12 34.50 8.84
N GLN A 150 -13.37 33.60 7.87
CA GLN A 150 -14.19 33.92 6.70
C GLN A 150 -15.71 33.99 6.96
N LYS A 151 -16.18 33.56 8.14
CA LYS A 151 -17.59 33.71 8.56
C LYS A 151 -17.83 35.02 9.30
N CYS A 152 -16.85 35.53 10.05
CA CYS A 152 -16.99 36.81 10.77
C CYS A 152 -17.14 38.02 9.83
N ASP A 153 -16.51 37.98 8.65
CA ASP A 153 -16.59 39.09 7.68
C ASP A 153 -17.92 39.14 6.91
N ASN A 154 -18.68 38.04 6.86
CA ASN A 154 -19.96 37.97 6.14
C ASN A 154 -21.15 38.40 7.01
N GLU A 155 -21.08 38.24 8.34
CA GLU A 155 -22.15 38.69 9.25
C GLU A 155 -22.11 40.21 9.51
N GLN A 156 -20.98 40.88 9.23
CA GLN A 156 -20.87 42.34 9.38
C GLN A 156 -21.48 43.15 8.22
N ARG A 157 -21.96 42.51 7.14
CA ARG A 157 -22.68 43.20 6.06
C ARG A 157 -24.21 43.21 6.20
N ASP A 158 -24.78 42.38 7.06
CA ASP A 158 -26.25 42.27 7.21
C ASP A 158 -26.81 43.00 8.45
N HIS A 159 -25.98 43.64 9.27
CA HIS A 159 -26.44 44.40 10.45
C HIS A 159 -26.56 45.91 10.27
N SER A 160 -26.37 46.44 9.07
CA SER A 160 -26.63 47.86 8.77
C SER A 160 -28.10 48.18 8.42
N GLN A 161 -29.07 47.29 8.67
CA GLN A 161 -30.46 47.51 8.25
C GLN A 161 -31.56 47.12 9.24
N LEU A 162 -31.30 47.14 10.55
CA LEU A 162 -32.37 47.09 11.56
C LEU A 162 -32.19 48.21 12.59
N ASP A 163 -32.54 49.41 12.14
CA ASP A 163 -32.97 50.49 13.03
C ASP A 163 -34.37 50.13 13.58
N VAL A 164 -34.38 49.36 14.67
CA VAL A 164 -35.57 49.18 15.50
C VAL A 164 -35.19 49.55 16.93
N GLY A 165 -35.60 50.76 17.31
CA GLY A 165 -35.48 51.28 18.66
C GLY A 165 -36.03 50.29 19.67
N LEU A 166 -35.13 49.74 20.48
CA LEU A 166 -35.48 49.00 21.69
C LEU A 166 -35.38 49.96 22.89
N PRO A 167 -36.41 50.00 23.76
CA PRO A 167 -36.42 50.87 24.92
C PRO A 167 -35.35 50.44 25.93
N LEU A 168 -34.68 51.45 26.51
CA LEU A 168 -33.79 51.27 27.66
C LEU A 168 -34.54 50.56 28.79
N ILE A 169 -34.23 49.29 29.01
CA ILE A 169 -34.54 48.61 30.28
C ILE A 169 -33.31 48.83 31.16
N VAL A 170 -33.47 49.72 32.13
CA VAL A 170 -32.51 49.94 33.21
C VAL A 170 -32.53 48.70 34.09
N PHE A 171 -31.47 47.89 34.01
CA PHE A 171 -31.24 46.84 34.99
C PHE A 171 -30.43 47.44 36.13
N ASP A 172 -31.10 47.63 37.27
CA ASP A 172 -30.47 48.02 38.51
C ASP A 172 -29.48 46.94 38.98
N ALA A 173 -28.37 47.43 39.53
CA ALA A 173 -27.24 46.67 40.01
C ALA A 173 -27.64 45.68 41.11
N ILE A 174 -27.31 44.40 40.91
CA ILE A 174 -27.26 43.41 42.00
C ILE A 174 -25.79 43.22 42.35
N ASP A 175 -25.41 43.79 43.50
CA ASP A 175 -24.15 43.55 44.20
C ASP A 175 -23.97 42.05 44.47
N PHE A 176 -22.96 41.44 43.86
CA PHE A 176 -22.49 40.11 44.24
C PHE A 176 -21.22 40.24 45.08
N GLN A 177 -21.43 40.12 46.38
CA GLN A 177 -20.41 40.18 47.43
C GLN A 177 -19.63 38.86 47.48
N LEU A 178 -18.30 38.97 47.49
CA LEU A 178 -17.32 37.89 47.60
C LEU A 178 -17.50 37.05 48.88
N MET A 179 -17.41 35.73 48.71
CA MET A 179 -16.85 34.79 49.70
C MET A 179 -15.97 33.76 49.00
#